data_AF-A0A5E7XZX5-F1
#
_entry.id   AF-A0A5E7XZX5-F1
#
_cell.length_a   1.000
_cell.length_b   1.000
_cell.length_c   1.000
_cell.angle_alpha   90.00
_cell.angle_beta   90.00
_cell.angle_gamma   90.00
#
_symmetry.space_group_name_H-M   'P 1'
#
loop_
_entity.id
_entity.type
_entity.pdbx_description
1 polymer ?
#
loop_
_entity_poly.entity_id
_entity_poly.type
_entity_poly.pdbx_seq_one_letter_code
_entity_poly.pdbx_strand_id
1 'polypeptide(L)'
;MAYVGLVPSEHSSGARTKRGRITRAGNAQARTMLIEAGWSYRLPAREERRYRERVIDLSEDIQAIGWKAQVRLCQRYRRLAATGKPQPKVTTAIARELVGYAWDIARRVSPAIAG
;
A
#
# COMPACT_ATOMS: atom_id res chain seq x y z
N MET A 1 -7.43 -3.85 7.03
CA MET A 1 -6.51 -4.60 6.13
C MET A 1 -6.92 -6.05 5.86
N ALA A 2 -7.64 -6.74 6.75
CA ALA A 2 -8.07 -8.12 6.49
C ALA A 2 -8.92 -8.24 5.20
N TYR A 3 -9.79 -7.25 4.95
CA TYR A 3 -10.60 -7.16 3.73
C TYR A 3 -9.79 -7.25 2.43
N VAL A 4 -8.59 -6.65 2.36
CA VAL A 4 -7.74 -6.69 1.14
C VAL A 4 -6.80 -7.89 1.09
N GLY A 5 -6.88 -8.82 2.05
CA GLY A 5 -6.10 -10.06 2.04
C GLY A 5 -4.58 -9.87 2.22
N LEU A 6 -4.13 -8.72 2.74
CA LEU A 6 -2.69 -8.45 2.98
C LEU A 6 -2.23 -8.77 4.41
N VAL A 7 -3.09 -9.37 5.23
CA VAL A 7 -2.77 -9.82 6.61
C VAL A 7 -2.26 -11.26 6.60
N PRO A 8 -1.36 -11.66 7.53
CA PRO A 8 -1.00 -13.05 7.69
C PRO A 8 -2.24 -13.92 7.94
N SER A 9 -2.26 -15.13 7.38
CA SER A 9 -3.17 -16.18 7.81
C SER A 9 -2.85 -16.55 9.25
N GLU A 10 -3.89 -16.85 10.03
CA GLU A 10 -3.73 -17.24 11.41
C GLU A 10 -4.48 -18.56 11.63
N HIS A 11 -3.80 -19.51 12.27
CA HIS A 11 -4.39 -20.73 12.76
C HIS A 11 -4.20 -20.75 14.27
N SER A 12 -5.32 -20.70 15.00
CA SER A 12 -5.34 -20.63 16.45
C SER A 12 -6.11 -21.83 17.00
N SER A 13 -5.55 -22.49 18.02
CA SER A 13 -6.16 -23.62 18.73
C SER A 13 -5.77 -23.56 20.20
N GLY A 14 -6.76 -23.50 21.09
CA GLY A 14 -6.54 -23.27 22.53
C GLY A 14 -5.72 -21.99 22.76
N ALA A 15 -4.61 -22.11 23.49
CA ALA A 15 -3.68 -21.01 23.78
C ALA A 15 -2.61 -20.76 22.69
N ARG A 16 -2.61 -21.53 21.59
CA ARG A 16 -1.57 -21.45 20.56
C ARG A 16 -2.05 -20.67 19.34
N THR A 17 -1.25 -19.68 18.92
CA THR A 17 -1.45 -18.92 17.67
C THR A 17 -0.28 -19.15 16.71
N LYS A 18 -0.56 -19.58 15.48
CA LYS A 18 0.43 -19.71 14.40
C LYS A 18 0.07 -18.81 13.24
N ARG A 19 0.98 -17.92 12.85
CA ARG A 19 0.83 -17.04 11.67
C ARG A 19 1.58 -17.57 10.47
N GLY A 20 0.95 -17.52 9.30
CA GLY A 20 1.45 -18.05 8.04
C GLY A 20 1.70 -16.99 6.97
N ARG A 21 1.51 -17.39 5.70
CA ARG A 21 1.57 -16.51 4.52
C ARG A 21 0.43 -15.47 4.58
N ILE A 22 0.40 -14.50 3.68
CA ILE A 22 -0.79 -13.63 3.56
C ILE A 22 -2.05 -14.47 3.30
N THR A 23 -3.17 -14.06 3.90
CA THR A 23 -4.44 -14.78 3.78
C THR A 23 -4.96 -14.74 2.35
N ARG A 24 -5.61 -15.84 1.93
CA ARG A 24 -6.32 -15.89 0.65
C ARG A 24 -7.71 -15.26 0.74
N ALA A 25 -8.26 -15.14 1.95
CA ALA A 25 -9.53 -14.50 2.21
C ALA A 25 -9.50 -12.99 1.91
N GLY A 26 -10.68 -12.42 1.67
CA GLY A 26 -10.84 -11.02 1.28
C GLY A 26 -10.80 -10.81 -0.25
N ASN A 27 -10.65 -9.56 -0.65
CA ASN A 27 -10.71 -9.13 -2.04
C ASN A 27 -9.41 -9.48 -2.78
N ALA A 28 -9.47 -10.51 -3.63
CA ALA A 28 -8.33 -10.98 -4.41
C ALA A 28 -7.82 -9.96 -5.44
N GLN A 29 -8.72 -9.24 -6.11
CA GLN A 29 -8.36 -8.23 -7.10
C GLN A 29 -7.63 -7.05 -6.45
N ALA A 30 -8.16 -6.54 -5.34
CA ALA A 30 -7.52 -5.49 -4.56
C ALA A 30 -6.13 -5.93 -4.08
N ARG A 31 -6.01 -7.17 -3.59
CA ARG A 31 -4.71 -7.74 -3.19
C ARG A 31 -3.70 -7.73 -4.35
N THR A 32 -4.11 -8.22 -5.53
CA THR A 32 -3.24 -8.26 -6.71
C THR A 32 -2.79 -6.87 -7.10
N MET A 33 -3.73 -5.93 -7.27
CA MET A 33 -3.44 -4.55 -7.64
C MET A 33 -2.48 -3.86 -6.64
N LEU A 34 -2.70 -4.06 -5.33
CA LEU A 34 -1.84 -3.48 -4.29
C LEU A 34 -0.43 -4.09 -4.28
N ILE A 35 -0.29 -5.38 -4.56
CA ILE A 35 1.02 -6.04 -4.66
C ILE A 35 1.78 -5.55 -5.90
N GLU A 36 1.11 -5.44 -7.05
CA GLU A 36 1.69 -4.90 -8.29
C GLU A 36 2.12 -3.45 -8.10
N ALA A 37 1.25 -2.59 -7.54
CA ALA A 37 1.59 -1.22 -7.22
C ALA A 37 2.76 -1.15 -6.21
N GLY A 38 2.75 -2.01 -5.20
CA GLY A 38 3.83 -2.16 -4.23
C GLY A 38 5.20 -2.45 -4.85
N TRP A 39 5.23 -3.20 -5.96
CA TRP A 39 6.46 -3.53 -6.67
C TRP A 39 7.08 -2.33 -7.38
N SER A 40 6.26 -1.40 -7.89
CA SER A 40 6.73 -0.19 -8.57
C SER A 40 7.57 0.73 -7.68
N TYR A 41 7.33 0.72 -6.35
CA TYR A 41 8.12 1.48 -5.37
C TYR A 41 9.56 0.99 -5.18
N ARG A 42 9.99 -0.07 -5.88
CA ARG A 42 11.41 -0.42 -6.01
C ARG A 42 12.22 0.63 -6.75
N LEU A 43 11.56 1.41 -7.60
CA LEU A 43 12.15 2.49 -8.38
C LEU A 43 12.32 3.76 -7.50
N PRO A 44 13.22 4.69 -7.87
CA PRO A 44 13.34 5.96 -7.17
C PRO A 44 12.04 6.76 -7.20
N ALA A 45 11.76 7.52 -6.13
CA ALA A 45 10.68 8.50 -6.14
C ALA A 45 11.00 9.59 -7.16
N ARG A 46 10.04 9.91 -8.03
CA ARG A 46 10.19 10.90 -9.10
C ARG A 46 8.89 11.67 -9.30
N GLU A 47 9.03 12.94 -9.65
CA GLU A 47 7.93 13.84 -9.98
C GLU A 47 8.02 14.27 -11.45
N GLU A 48 8.07 13.27 -12.33
CA GLU A 48 8.08 13.48 -13.78
C GLU A 48 6.80 14.19 -14.24
N ARG A 49 6.89 15.00 -15.30
CA ARG A 49 5.78 15.81 -15.82
C ARG A 49 4.50 15.00 -16.02
N ARG A 50 4.62 13.80 -16.61
CA ARG A 50 3.50 12.87 -16.83
C ARG A 50 2.74 12.46 -15.56
N TYR A 51 3.39 12.46 -14.39
CA TYR A 51 2.74 12.11 -13.13
C TYR A 51 2.02 13.33 -12.55
N ARG A 52 2.60 14.53 -12.68
CA ARG A 52 1.96 15.79 -12.29
C ARG A 52 0.72 16.08 -13.14
N GLU A 53 0.83 15.90 -14.46
CA GLU A 53 -0.31 16.07 -15.39
C GLU A 53 -1.49 15.16 -15.03
N ARG A 54 -1.25 13.95 -14.50
CA ARG A 54 -2.32 13.01 -14.10
C ARG A 54 -3.10 13.42 -12.86
N VAL A 55 -2.51 14.27 -12.01
CA VAL A 55 -3.09 14.64 -10.71
C VAL A 55 -3.39 16.13 -10.59
N ILE A 56 -3.24 16.88 -11.71
CA ILE A 56 -3.34 18.34 -11.72
C ILE A 56 -4.72 18.85 -11.26
N ASP A 57 -5.78 18.10 -11.57
CA ASP A 57 -7.16 18.43 -11.20
C ASP A 57 -7.51 18.01 -9.76
N LEU A 58 -6.60 17.35 -9.04
CA LEU A 58 -6.81 16.98 -7.64
C LEU A 58 -6.42 18.12 -6.72
N SER A 59 -7.03 18.20 -5.54
CA SER A 59 -6.66 19.21 -4.54
C SER A 59 -5.19 19.08 -4.11
N GLU A 60 -4.58 20.21 -3.73
CA GLU A 60 -3.18 20.25 -3.26
C GLU A 60 -2.94 19.28 -2.10
N ASP A 61 -3.90 19.17 -1.17
CA ASP A 61 -3.86 18.20 -0.07
C ASP A 61 -3.73 16.74 -0.55
N ILE A 62 -4.48 16.36 -1.59
CA ILE A 62 -4.43 15.01 -2.16
C ILE A 62 -3.09 14.79 -2.87
N GLN A 63 -2.63 15.78 -3.64
CA GLN A 63 -1.33 15.73 -4.31
C GLN A 63 -0.19 15.57 -3.29
N ALA A 64 -0.23 16.31 -2.18
CA ALA A 64 0.75 16.24 -1.10
C ALA A 64 0.79 14.86 -0.42
N ILE A 65 -0.36 14.23 -0.21
CA ILE A 65 -0.43 12.85 0.32
C ILE A 65 0.18 11.87 -0.66
N GLY A 66 -0.13 12.01 -1.95
CA GLY A 66 0.45 11.19 -3.02
C GLY A 66 1.97 11.28 -3.05
N TRP A 67 2.52 12.51 -2.99
CA TRP A 67 3.97 12.73 -2.93
C TRP A 67 4.60 12.16 -1.66
N LYS A 68 3.99 12.37 -0.50
CA LYS A 68 4.42 11.80 0.78
C LYS A 68 4.46 10.27 0.73
N ALA A 69 3.47 9.64 0.10
CA ALA A 69 3.45 8.20 -0.13
C ALA A 69 4.63 7.76 -1.01
N GLN A 70 4.85 8.45 -2.14
CA GLN A 70 5.92 8.15 -3.09
C GLN A 70 7.30 8.13 -2.41
N VAL A 71 7.67 9.22 -1.74
CA VAL A 71 8.96 9.37 -1.08
C VAL A 71 9.15 8.29 0.00
N ARG A 72 8.14 8.11 0.87
CA ARG A 72 8.22 7.18 1.99
C ARG A 72 8.30 5.73 1.51
N LEU A 73 7.44 5.31 0.60
CA LEU A 73 7.36 3.92 0.15
C LEU A 73 8.61 3.51 -0.63
N CYS A 74 9.15 4.38 -1.49
CA CYS A 74 10.43 4.15 -2.16
C CYS A 74 11.60 4.03 -1.17
N GLN A 75 11.66 4.91 -0.16
CA GLN A 75 12.69 4.83 0.89
C GLN A 75 12.55 3.55 1.72
N ARG A 76 11.32 3.20 2.11
CA ARG A 76 11.04 2.01 2.90
C ARG A 76 11.37 0.73 2.13
N TYR A 77 11.06 0.69 0.84
CA TYR A 77 11.41 -0.45 -0.02
C TYR A 77 12.93 -0.67 0.01
N ARG A 78 13.71 0.38 -0.27
CA ARG A 78 15.18 0.31 -0.26
C ARG A 78 15.73 -0.16 1.09
N ARG A 79 15.22 0.40 2.19
CA ARG A 79 15.63 0.00 3.55
C ARG A 79 15.35 -1.47 3.83
N LEU A 80 14.16 -1.95 3.51
CA LEU A 80 13.79 -3.35 3.75
C LEU A 80 14.56 -4.31 2.83
N ALA A 81 14.74 -3.96 1.56
CA ALA A 81 15.54 -4.74 0.61
C ALA A 81 16.99 -4.88 1.07
N ALA A 82 17.59 -3.80 1.60
CA ALA A 82 18.96 -3.81 2.13
C ALA A 82 19.16 -4.76 3.33
N THR A 83 18.09 -5.18 4.02
CA THR A 83 18.17 -6.17 5.11
C THR A 83 18.22 -7.63 4.62
N GLY A 84 18.29 -7.87 3.31
CA GLY A 84 18.33 -9.21 2.72
C GLY A 84 16.99 -9.96 2.78
N LYS A 85 15.89 -9.27 3.07
CA LYS A 85 14.56 -9.90 3.09
C LYS A 85 14.15 -10.29 1.66
N PRO A 86 13.51 -11.47 1.48
CA PRO A 86 12.98 -11.87 0.18
C PRO A 86 12.06 -10.78 -0.41
N GLN A 87 12.23 -10.49 -1.70
CA GLN A 87 11.47 -9.46 -2.41
C GLN A 87 9.95 -9.55 -2.18
N PRO A 88 9.29 -10.73 -2.23
CA PRO A 88 7.85 -10.80 -1.96
C PRO A 88 7.44 -10.31 -0.57
N LYS A 89 8.29 -10.48 0.45
CA LYS A 89 8.04 -9.97 1.81
C LYS A 89 8.17 -8.45 1.86
N VAL A 90 9.17 -7.89 1.17
CA VAL A 90 9.35 -6.45 1.04
C VAL A 90 8.13 -5.83 0.33
N THR A 91 7.78 -6.34 -0.86
CA THR A 91 6.63 -5.87 -1.63
C THR A 91 5.32 -5.95 -0.84
N THR A 92 5.10 -7.03 -0.10
CA THR A 92 3.92 -7.16 0.77
C THR A 92 3.89 -6.10 1.87
N ALA A 93 5.03 -5.78 2.49
CA ALA A 93 5.11 -4.74 3.52
C ALA A 93 4.83 -3.34 2.95
N ILE A 94 5.25 -3.09 1.71
CA ILE A 94 4.99 -1.83 0.99
C ILE A 94 3.51 -1.75 0.60
N ALA A 95 2.94 -2.81 0.03
CA ALA A 95 1.52 -2.89 -0.30
C ALA A 95 0.63 -2.65 0.94
N ARG A 96 1.00 -3.20 2.09
CA ARG A 96 0.29 -2.95 3.36
C ARG A 96 0.31 -1.46 3.73
N GLU A 97 1.43 -0.78 3.59
CA GLU A 97 1.50 0.65 3.91
C GLU A 97 0.79 1.52 2.87
N LEU A 98 0.85 1.15 1.59
CA LEU A 98 0.14 1.81 0.49
C LEU A 98 -1.37 1.88 0.75
N VAL A 99 -1.97 0.82 1.31
CA VAL A 99 -3.39 0.83 1.70
C VAL A 99 -3.72 1.98 2.65
N GLY A 100 -2.81 2.32 3.56
CA GLY A 100 -2.99 3.43 4.49
C GLY A 100 -3.09 4.78 3.76
N TYR A 101 -2.23 5.01 2.77
CA TYR A 101 -2.28 6.20 1.93
C TYR A 101 -3.51 6.24 1.04
N ALA A 102 -3.89 5.12 0.42
CA ALA A 102 -5.10 5.02 -0.38
C ALA A 102 -6.36 5.33 0.47
N TRP A 103 -6.41 4.82 1.70
CA TRP A 103 -7.49 5.13 2.65
C TRP A 103 -7.49 6.62 3.04
N ASP A 104 -6.31 7.20 3.26
CA ASP A 104 -6.19 8.61 3.61
C ASP A 104 -6.74 9.51 2.49
N ILE A 105 -6.35 9.24 1.24
CA ILE A 105 -6.90 9.94 0.06
C ILE A 105 -8.41 9.72 -0.05
N ALA A 106 -8.88 8.47 0.07
CA ALA A 106 -10.30 8.15 -0.07
C ALA A 106 -11.19 8.96 0.88
N ARG A 107 -10.76 9.14 2.15
CA ARG A 107 -11.49 9.95 3.13
C ARG A 107 -11.58 11.44 2.80
N ARG A 108 -10.69 11.97 1.96
CA ARG A 108 -10.69 13.37 1.51
C ARG A 108 -11.42 13.58 0.19
N VAL A 109 -11.59 12.52 -0.60
CA VAL A 109 -12.31 12.54 -1.89
C VAL A 109 -13.80 12.26 -1.70
N SER A 110 -14.19 11.54 -0.65
CA SER A 110 -15.62 11.28 -0.39
C SER A 110 -16.40 12.60 -0.32
N PRO A 111 -17.46 12.76 -1.12
CA PRO A 111 -18.34 13.92 -0.98
C PRO A 111 -18.93 13.88 0.43
N ALA A 112 -19.13 15.05 1.04
CA ALA A 112 -20.00 15.16 2.21
C ALA A 112 -21.29 14.42 1.85
N ILE A 113 -21.66 13.41 2.64
CA ILE A 113 -22.96 12.76 2.49
C ILE A 113 -23.97 13.88 2.67
N ALA A 114 -24.58 14.33 1.57
CA ALA A 114 -25.74 15.21 1.63
C ALA A 114 -26.84 14.37 2.31
N GLY A 115 -27.05 14.64 3.59
CA GLY A 115 -28.17 14.12 4.36
C GLY A 115 -29.46 14.80 3.96
#